data_AF-A0A5U6IPJ7-F1
#
_entry.id   AF-A0A5U6IPJ7-F1
#
_cell.length_a   1.000
_cell.length_b   1.000
_cell.length_c   1.000
_cell.angle_alpha   90.00
_cell.angle_beta   90.00
_cell.angle_gamma   90.00
#
_symmetry.space_group_name_H-M   'P 1'
#
loop_
_entity.id
_entity.type
_entity.pdbx_description
1 polymer ?
#
loop_
_entity_poly.entity_id
_entity_poly.type
_entity_poly.pdbx_seq_one_letter_code
_entity_poly.pdbx_strand_id
1 'polypeptide(L)' 'MESLNALLQGMGLMHLGAGQAIMLLVSLLLLWLAIAKKFEPLLLLPIGFGGLLSNIPEAGMALTALESLLAHHDAG' A
#
# COMPACT_ATOMS: atom_id res chain seq x y z
N MET A 1 12.53 19.42 17.69
CA MET A 1 11.19 18.82 17.82
C MET A 1 10.42 18.85 16.51
N GLU A 2 10.53 19.90 15.69
CA GLU A 2 9.89 19.95 14.35
C GLU A 2 10.37 18.86 13.39
N SER A 3 11.67 18.56 13.34
CA SER A 3 12.19 17.51 12.44
C SER A 3 11.66 16.13 12.78
N LEU A 4 11.43 15.82 14.06
CA LEU A 4 10.79 14.58 14.48
C LEU A 4 9.32 14.54 14.04
N ASN A 5 8.61 15.67 14.15
CA ASN A 5 7.21 15.74 13.73
C ASN A 5 7.06 15.63 12.21
N ALA A 6 7.97 16.24 11.44
CA ALA A 6 8.03 16.10 9.98
C ALA A 6 8.37 14.67 9.54
N LEU A 7 9.27 14.00 10.26
CA LEU A 7 9.55 12.58 10.02
C LEU A 7 8.36 11.70 10.37
N LEU A 8 7.66 11.97 11.48
CA LEU A 8 6.46 11.23 11.87
C LEU A 8 5.30 11.45 10.89
N GLN A 9 5.12 12.66 10.37
CA GLN A 9 4.11 13.01 9.36
C GLN A 9 4.44 12.45 7.98
N GLY A 10 5.74 12.35 7.63
CA GLY A 10 6.21 11.70 6.40
C GLY A 10 6.38 10.18 6.53
N MET A 11 5.99 9.57 7.66
CA MET A 11 5.84 8.13 7.70
C MET A 11 4.54 7.80 6.98
N GLY A 12 4.61 7.04 5.90
CA GLY A 12 3.45 6.61 5.10
C GLY A 12 2.27 6.02 5.88
N LEU A 13 2.46 5.66 7.16
CA LEU A 13 1.37 5.36 8.09
C LEU A 13 0.34 6.50 8.26
N MET A 14 0.75 7.78 8.22
CA MET A 14 -0.19 8.92 8.34
C MET A 14 -0.99 9.18 7.06
N HIS A 15 -0.52 8.70 5.91
CA HIS A 15 -1.20 8.83 4.61
C HIS A 15 -1.99 7.58 4.20
N LEU A 16 -2.17 6.60 5.10
CA LEU A 16 -3.02 5.43 4.85
C LEU A 16 -4.47 5.84 4.65
N GLY A 17 -4.94 5.83 3.40
CA GLY A 17 -6.35 5.96 3.10
C GLY A 17 -7.14 4.78 3.67
N ALA A 18 -8.39 5.02 4.10
CA ALA A 18 -9.27 3.98 4.63
C ALA A 18 -9.41 2.77 3.66
N GLY A 19 -9.43 3.02 2.34
CA GLY A 19 -9.45 1.98 1.33
C GLY A 19 -8.16 1.14 1.27
N GLN A 20 -6.99 1.78 1.38
CA GLN A 20 -5.70 1.09 1.40
C GLN A 20 -5.57 0.20 2.65
N ALA A 21 -6.03 0.68 3.80
CA ALA A 21 -6.06 -0.12 5.03
C ALA A 21 -6.88 -1.41 4.87
N ILE A 22 -8.06 -1.34 4.23
CA ILE A 22 -8.88 -2.52 3.93
C ILE A 22 -8.15 -3.47 2.96
N MET A 23 -7.54 -2.95 1.91
CA MET A 23 -6.82 -3.76 0.92
C MET A 23 -5.58 -4.45 1.52
N LEU A 24 -4.87 -3.80 2.44
CA LEU A 24 -3.79 -4.43 3.20
C LEU A 24 -4.29 -5.58 4.06
N LEU A 25 -5.43 -5.40 4.76
CA LEU A 25 -6.06 -6.46 5.54
C LEU A 25 -6.49 -7.65 4.65
N VAL A 26 -7.05 -7.38 3.47
CA VAL A 26 -7.41 -8.43 2.50
C VAL A 26 -6.15 -9.15 1.99
N SER A 27 -5.08 -8.42 1.69
CA SER A 27 -3.81 -8.99 1.23
C SER A 27 -3.19 -9.91 2.29
N LEU A 28 -3.20 -9.49 3.56
CA LEU A 28 -2.79 -10.31 4.71
C LEU A 28 -3.66 -11.56 4.88
N LEU A 29 -4.98 -11.43 4.67
CA LEU A 29 -5.90 -12.57 4.72
C LEU A 29 -5.64 -13.58 3.60
N LEU A 30 -5.34 -13.11 2.39
CA LEU A 30 -4.96 -13.98 1.26
C LEU A 30 -3.63 -14.70 1.52
N LEU A 31 -2.63 -14.00 2.07
CA LEU A 31 -1.37 -14.62 2.48
C LEU A 31 -1.58 -15.66 3.58
N TRP A 32 -2.44 -15.38 4.56
CA TRP A 32 -2.80 -16.35 5.59
C TRP A 32 -3.48 -17.59 4.99
N LEU A 33 -4.40 -17.41 4.04
CA LEU A 33 -5.06 -18.52 3.35
C LEU A 33 -4.05 -19.37 2.54
N ALA A 34 -3.11 -18.72 1.88
CA ALA A 34 -2.06 -19.37 1.08
C ALA A 34 -1.09 -20.18 1.95
N ILE A 35 -0.68 -19.64 3.10
CA ILE A 35 0.37 -20.24 3.95
C ILE A 35 -0.25 -21.23 4.95
N ALA A 36 -1.22 -20.78 5.74
CA ALA A 36 -1.79 -21.60 6.82
C ALA A 36 -2.73 -22.67 6.30
N LYS A 37 -3.57 -22.33 5.32
CA LYS A 37 -4.57 -23.25 4.76
C LYS A 37 -4.17 -23.89 3.44
N LYS A 38 -3.01 -23.52 2.87
CA LYS A 38 -2.47 -24.06 1.61
C LYS A 38 -3.47 -24.01 0.44
N PHE A 39 -4.31 -22.99 0.40
CA PHE A 39 -5.19 -22.72 -0.74
C PHE A 39 -4.36 -22.13 -1.87
N GLU A 40 -4.22 -22.87 -2.97
CA GLU A 40 -3.48 -22.48 -4.19
C GLU A 40 -2.19 -21.69 -3.90
N PRO A 41 -1.26 -22.21 -3.08
CA PRO A 41 -0.15 -21.43 -2.54
C PRO A 41 0.78 -20.87 -3.62
N LEU A 42 0.85 -21.55 -4.78
CA LEU A 42 1.65 -21.11 -5.91
C LEU A 42 1.11 -19.82 -6.57
N LEU A 43 -0.20 -19.59 -6.52
CA LEU A 43 -0.85 -18.43 -7.15
C LEU A 43 -1.26 -17.39 -6.11
N LEU A 44 -1.88 -17.83 -5.01
CA LEU A 44 -2.44 -16.95 -3.99
C LEU A 44 -1.37 -16.21 -3.18
N LEU A 45 -0.19 -16.81 -3.01
CA LEU A 45 0.94 -16.17 -2.36
C LEU A 45 1.47 -14.97 -3.17
N PRO A 46 1.84 -15.10 -4.47
CA PRO A 46 2.25 -13.94 -5.26
C PRO A 46 1.14 -12.91 -5.43
N ILE A 47 -0.14 -13.31 -5.54
CA ILE A 47 -1.27 -12.37 -5.59
C ILE A 47 -1.38 -11.57 -4.28
N GLY A 48 -1.35 -12.25 -3.13
CA GLY A 48 -1.40 -11.59 -1.82
C GLY A 48 -0.21 -10.66 -1.58
N PHE A 49 0.98 -11.07 -2.01
CA PHE A 49 2.19 -10.23 -1.94
C PHE A 49 2.09 -9.00 -2.86
N GLY A 50 1.60 -9.18 -4.10
CA GLY A 50 1.37 -8.08 -5.03
C GLY A 50 0.34 -7.08 -4.52
N GLY A 51 -0.74 -7.56 -3.92
CA GLY A 51 -1.73 -6.73 -3.23
C GLY A 51 -1.13 -5.92 -2.08
N LEU A 52 -0.25 -6.54 -1.29
CA LEU A 52 0.46 -5.87 -0.21
C LEU A 52 1.36 -4.74 -0.75
N LEU A 53 2.18 -5.02 -1.76
CA LEU A 53 3.09 -4.04 -2.38
C LEU A 53 2.36 -2.89 -3.08
N SER A 54 1.25 -3.17 -3.75
CA SER A 54 0.44 -2.16 -4.46
C SER A 54 -0.29 -1.21 -3.52
N ASN A 55 -0.49 -1.59 -2.25
CA ASN A 55 -1.24 -0.81 -1.27
C ASN A 55 -0.33 -0.22 -0.16
N ILE A 56 1.00 -0.25 -0.35
CA ILE A 56 1.90 0.47 0.55
C ILE A 56 1.73 1.98 0.33
N PRO A 57 1.34 2.74 1.37
CA PRO A 57 1.14 4.18 1.31
C PRO A 57 2.46 4.91 1.01
N GLU A 58 2.41 5.99 0.25
CA GLU A 58 3.56 6.86 -0.09
C GLU A 58 4.74 6.19 -0.82
N ALA A 59 4.69 4.89 -1.14
CA ALA A 59 5.78 4.24 -1.85
C ALA A 59 5.84 4.61 -3.35
N GLY A 60 4.80 5.28 -3.90
CA GLY A 60 4.73 5.68 -5.31
C GLY A 60 4.80 4.52 -6.32
N MET A 61 4.78 3.26 -5.83
CA MET A 61 5.07 2.08 -6.66
C MET A 61 3.93 1.67 -7.59
N ALA A 62 2.72 2.18 -7.37
CA ALA A 62 1.53 1.86 -8.16
C ALA A 62 0.85 3.09 -8.77
N LEU A 63 1.38 4.31 -8.57
CA LEU A 63 0.89 5.51 -9.23
C LEU A 63 1.61 5.69 -10.57
N THR A 64 0.84 5.91 -11.63
CA THR A 64 1.44 6.22 -12.93
C THR A 64 2.06 7.61 -12.93
N ALA A 65 3.15 7.80 -13.68
CA ALA A 65 3.84 9.10 -13.75
C ALA A 65 2.92 10.26 -14.19
N LEU A 66 1.87 9.96 -14.96
CA LEU A 66 0.86 10.92 -15.40
C LEU A 66 -0.06 11.39 -14.25
N GLU A 67 -0.46 10.49 -13.35
CA GLU A 67 -1.28 10.84 -12.18
C GLU A 67 -0.51 11.70 -11.18
N SER A 68 0.79 11.46 -11.02
CA SER A 68 1.68 12.28 -10.18
C SER A 68 1.80 13.72 -10.70
N LEU A 69 1.85 13.91 -12.02
CA LEU A 69 1.92 15.22 -12.66
C LEU A 69 0.58 15.97 -12.64
N LEU A 70 -0.55 15.29 -12.81
CA LEU A 70 -1.88 15.91 -12.70
C LEU A 70 -2.17 16.38 -11.26
N ALA A 71 -1.81 15.57 -10.25
CA ALA A 71 -1.94 15.97 -8.85
C ALA A 71 -1.08 17.20 -8.48
N HIS A 72 0.01 17.47 -9.20
CA HIS A 72 0.84 18.67 -9.03
C HIS A 72 0.36 19.87 -9.85
N HIS A 73 -0.47 19.68 -10.88
CA HIS A 73 -1.00 20.78 -11.71
C HIS A 73 -2.23 21.45 -11.07
N ASP A 74 -3.07 20.70 -10.35
CA ASP A 74 -4.29 21.22 -9.72
C ASP A 74 -4.07 22.01 -8.41
N ALA A 75 -2.80 22.17 -7.99
CA ALA A 75 -2.42 22.97 -6.81
C ALA A 75 -2.01 24.42 -7.14
N GLY A 76 -2.24 24.88 -8.38
CA GLY A 76 -1.93 26.23 -8.87
C GLY A 76 -3.13 27.14 -8.97
#